data_AF-A0A258L7Q8-F1
#
_entry.id   AF-A0A258L7Q8-F1
#
_cell.length_a   1.000
_cell.length_b   1.000
_cell.length_c   1.000
_cell.angle_alpha   90.00
_cell.angle_beta   90.00
_cell.angle_gamma   90.00
#
_symmetry.space_group_name_H-M   'P 1'
#
loop_
_entity.id
_entity.type
_entity.pdbx_description
1 polymer ?
#
loop_
_entity_poly.entity_id
_entity_poly.type
_entity_poly.pdbx_seq_one_letter_code
_entity_poly.pdbx_strand_id
1 'polypeptide(L)'
;MSAVNNTDIKVGATIGGVGTDIDFEKDLGFNKQMGTFMANFQWRISRRSRFDFSYLQFNRSSTKTLERTIQFGDNTYNVSANVSSFFNTTIYRASWGYAVLAKPKAELGFLIGTHTLQTNIGMGITTGAGSLTSNQNFNFTAPLPDLGIWGGVSLSNRLALNGEFNYLTITTGDVSGEIVGYNAVLMYKATKHLDLSLGYTGFNFKVDANVNSNKAHVGWGYNGPSITAGFSFGNKRWAH
;
A
#
# COMPACT_ATOMS: atom_id res chain seq x y z
N MET A 1 -1.85 11.85 -13.87
CA MET A 1 -1.47 10.59 -13.20
C MET A 1 -2.53 9.56 -13.52
N SER A 2 -2.15 8.48 -14.22
CA SER A 2 -3.07 7.36 -14.47
C SER A 2 -3.04 6.44 -13.24
N ALA A 3 -4.19 5.95 -12.79
CA ALA A 3 -4.26 5.00 -11.68
C ALA A 3 -3.35 3.80 -11.99
N VAL A 4 -2.29 3.65 -11.21
CA VAL A 4 -1.29 2.59 -11.40
C VAL A 4 -1.90 1.29 -10.89
N ASN A 5 -2.53 0.54 -11.79
CA ASN A 5 -3.03 -0.81 -11.53
C ASN A 5 -2.02 -1.89 -12.02
N ASN A 6 -0.76 -1.49 -12.17
CA ASN A 6 0.38 -2.33 -12.54
C ASN A 6 1.40 -2.27 -11.41
N THR A 7 1.78 -3.43 -10.90
CA THR A 7 2.84 -3.54 -9.93
C THR A 7 4.16 -3.55 -10.69
N ASP A 8 4.66 -2.37 -11.06
CA ASP A 8 5.98 -2.23 -11.69
C ASP A 8 7.09 -2.26 -10.62
N ILE A 9 7.27 -3.43 -10.00
CA ILE A 9 8.38 -3.63 -9.05
C ILE A 9 9.63 -4.00 -9.86
N LYS A 10 10.41 -3.00 -10.27
CA LYS A 10 11.76 -3.28 -10.77
C LYS A 10 12.68 -3.54 -9.59
N VAL A 11 12.86 -4.81 -9.25
CA VAL A 11 13.91 -5.19 -8.30
C VAL A 11 15.24 -5.23 -9.04
N GLY A 12 15.88 -4.06 -9.17
CA GLY A 12 17.27 -3.96 -9.59
C GLY A 12 18.21 -4.10 -8.41
N ALA A 13 18.41 -5.30 -7.86
CA ALA A 13 19.51 -5.54 -6.93
C ALA A 13 20.79 -5.70 -7.74
N THR A 14 21.68 -4.71 -7.65
CA THR A 14 23.00 -4.79 -8.28
C THR A 14 24.04 -4.90 -7.16
N ILE A 15 24.57 -6.10 -6.95
CA ILE A 15 25.96 -6.25 -6.48
C ILE A 15 26.74 -6.70 -7.72
N GLY A 16 27.26 -5.75 -8.52
CA GLY A 16 28.21 -6.06 -9.61
C GLY A 16 27.84 -5.72 -11.06
N GLY A 17 26.59 -5.36 -11.36
CA GLY A 17 26.18 -4.74 -12.64
C GLY A 17 25.02 -5.47 -13.34
N VAL A 18 23.94 -4.73 -13.64
CA VAL A 18 22.75 -5.12 -14.42
C VAL A 18 21.72 -5.99 -13.69
N GLY A 19 20.78 -5.36 -12.97
CA GLY A 19 19.53 -6.01 -12.55
C GLY A 19 18.52 -6.12 -13.71
N THR A 20 17.67 -7.15 -13.69
CA THR A 20 16.57 -7.27 -14.67
C THR A 20 15.37 -6.44 -14.20
N ASP A 21 14.78 -5.65 -15.10
CA ASP A 21 13.45 -5.05 -14.90
C ASP A 21 12.42 -6.19 -14.89
N ILE A 22 11.61 -6.36 -13.84
CA ILE A 22 10.66 -7.48 -13.67
C ILE A 22 9.27 -6.91 -13.41
N ASP A 23 8.34 -7.11 -14.33
CA ASP A 23 6.92 -6.84 -14.11
C ASP A 23 6.28 -8.09 -13.49
N PHE A 24 5.71 -7.98 -12.30
CA PHE A 24 5.31 -9.17 -11.54
C PHE A 24 4.10 -9.84 -12.19
N GLU A 25 3.18 -9.05 -12.75
CA GLU A 25 2.03 -9.60 -13.43
C GLU A 25 2.42 -10.24 -14.77
N LYS A 26 3.21 -9.52 -15.57
CA LYS A 26 3.59 -9.93 -16.91
C LYS A 26 4.62 -11.05 -16.90
N ASP A 27 5.70 -10.91 -16.13
CA ASP A 27 6.84 -11.83 -16.19
C ASP A 27 6.71 -12.99 -15.22
N LEU A 28 6.10 -12.76 -14.05
CA LEU A 28 5.94 -13.77 -12.99
C LEU A 28 4.51 -14.28 -12.84
N GLY A 29 3.55 -13.73 -13.58
CA GLY A 29 2.16 -14.24 -13.63
C GLY A 29 1.34 -13.93 -12.38
N PHE A 30 1.69 -12.91 -11.60
CA PHE A 30 0.89 -12.52 -10.44
C PHE A 30 -0.51 -12.03 -10.85
N ASN A 31 -1.53 -12.38 -10.06
CA ASN A 31 -2.86 -11.84 -10.25
C ASN A 31 -2.90 -10.36 -9.80
N LYS A 32 -3.55 -9.50 -10.59
CA LYS A 32 -3.84 -8.10 -10.27
C LYS A 32 -4.89 -7.95 -9.17
N GLN A 33 -5.80 -8.92 -9.07
CA GLN A 33 -6.90 -8.91 -8.12
C GLN A 33 -6.58 -9.84 -6.95
N MET A 34 -6.72 -9.32 -5.73
CA MET A 34 -6.58 -10.11 -4.51
C MET A 34 -7.46 -9.53 -3.40
N GLY A 35 -7.89 -10.39 -2.49
CA GLY A 35 -8.44 -9.96 -1.20
C GLY A 35 -7.31 -9.59 -0.25
N THR A 36 -7.56 -8.60 0.60
CA THR A 36 -6.65 -8.18 1.67
C THR A 36 -7.42 -7.99 2.96
N PHE A 37 -6.73 -8.10 4.09
CA PHE A 37 -7.26 -7.72 5.39
C PHE A 37 -6.76 -6.33 5.77
N MET A 38 -7.68 -5.51 6.27
CA MET A 38 -7.38 -4.19 6.81
C MET A 38 -8.00 -4.03 8.20
N ALA A 39 -7.23 -3.44 9.12
CA ALA A 39 -7.69 -3.01 10.42
C ALA A 39 -7.37 -1.53 10.63
N ASN A 40 -8.31 -0.79 11.19
CA ASN A 40 -8.16 0.64 11.48
C ASN A 40 -8.54 0.92 12.92
N PHE A 41 -7.78 1.80 13.57
CA PHE A 41 -8.06 2.32 14.89
C PHE A 41 -7.96 3.84 14.86
N GLN A 42 -9.03 4.52 15.25
CA GLN A 42 -9.05 5.98 15.37
C GLN A 42 -9.32 6.36 16.83
N TRP A 43 -8.50 7.27 17.35
CA TRP A 43 -8.70 7.88 18.65
C TRP A 43 -8.89 9.39 18.54
N ARG A 44 -10.08 9.86 18.89
CA ARG A 44 -10.39 11.30 19.01
C ARG A 44 -10.08 11.82 20.41
N ILE A 45 -8.88 12.37 20.59
CA ILE A 45 -8.46 12.98 21.86
C ILE A 45 -9.31 14.21 22.18
N SER A 46 -9.57 15.05 21.18
CA SER A 46 -10.39 16.25 21.31
C SER A 46 -11.37 16.39 20.15
N ARG A 47 -12.17 17.47 20.14
CA ARG A 47 -13.04 17.76 18.98
C ARG A 47 -12.25 18.07 17.70
N ARG A 48 -10.98 18.42 17.82
CA ARG A 48 -10.13 18.79 16.68
C ARG A 48 -8.92 17.89 16.48
N SER A 49 -8.57 17.05 17.46
CA SER A 49 -7.38 16.21 17.40
C SER A 49 -7.77 14.75 17.30
N ARG A 50 -7.19 14.05 16.31
CA ARG A 50 -7.32 12.60 16.15
C ARG A 50 -5.95 11.94 15.96
N PHE A 51 -5.83 10.70 16.41
CA PHE A 51 -4.79 9.77 15.98
C PHE A 51 -5.44 8.64 15.22
N ASP A 52 -4.78 8.22 14.14
CA ASP A 52 -5.23 7.14 13.29
C ASP A 52 -4.09 6.14 13.12
N PHE A 53 -4.41 4.87 13.29
CA PHE A 53 -3.53 3.74 13.07
C PHE A 53 -4.20 2.77 12.10
N SER A 54 -3.45 2.32 11.10
CA SER A 54 -3.94 1.37 10.11
C SER A 54 -2.95 0.22 9.92
N TYR A 55 -3.50 -0.95 9.65
CA TYR A 55 -2.77 -2.16 9.29
C TYR A 55 -3.39 -2.73 8.02
N LEU A 56 -2.56 -3.00 7.02
CA LEU A 56 -2.95 -3.69 5.80
C LEU A 56 -1.94 -4.78 5.47
N GLN A 57 -2.42 -5.92 4.96
CA GLN A 57 -1.56 -7.04 4.59
C GLN A 57 -1.94 -7.62 3.23
N PHE A 58 -0.97 -7.69 2.34
CA PHE A 58 -1.06 -8.27 1.01
C PHE A 58 -0.15 -9.49 0.96
N ASN A 59 -0.72 -10.67 0.68
CA ASN A 59 0.07 -11.89 0.46
C ASN A 59 -0.23 -12.37 -0.95
N ARG A 60 0.79 -12.41 -1.80
CA ARG A 60 0.65 -12.82 -3.19
C ARG A 60 1.62 -13.93 -3.51
N SER A 61 1.18 -14.89 -4.31
CA SER A 61 2.04 -15.90 -4.90
C SER A 61 1.61 -16.20 -6.34
N SER A 62 2.52 -16.73 -7.12
CA SER A 62 2.25 -17.23 -8.46
C SER A 62 3.26 -18.31 -8.86
N THR A 63 2.86 -19.16 -9.81
CA THR A 63 3.75 -20.08 -10.51
C THR A 63 3.60 -19.83 -12.01
N LYS A 64 4.71 -19.56 -12.70
CA LYS A 64 4.72 -19.26 -14.12
C LYS A 64 5.93 -19.90 -14.81
N THR A 65 5.72 -20.38 -16.03
CA THR A 65 6.82 -20.73 -16.95
C THR A 65 7.34 -19.45 -17.58
N LEU A 66 8.62 -19.15 -17.39
CA LEU A 66 9.20 -17.88 -17.83
C LEU A 66 9.25 -17.78 -19.35
N GLU A 67 8.85 -16.62 -19.89
CA GLU A 67 8.91 -16.29 -21.33
C GLU A 67 10.24 -15.63 -21.73
N ARG A 68 11.07 -15.29 -20.74
CA ARG A 68 12.40 -14.68 -20.92
C ARG A 68 13.29 -15.00 -19.73
N THR A 69 14.60 -14.83 -19.90
CA THR A 69 15.55 -14.92 -18.79
C THR A 69 15.34 -13.78 -17.79
N ILE A 70 15.33 -14.12 -16.50
CA ILE A 70 15.19 -13.18 -15.38
C ILE A 70 16.40 -13.35 -14.44
N GLN A 71 17.06 -12.24 -14.12
CA GLN A 71 18.05 -12.22 -13.03
C GLN A 71 17.38 -11.71 -11.74
N PHE A 72 17.54 -12.44 -10.65
CA PHE A 72 16.98 -12.10 -9.34
C PHE A 72 17.94 -12.49 -8.23
N GLY A 73 18.42 -11.48 -7.49
CA GLY A 73 19.59 -11.64 -6.62
C GLY A 73 20.79 -12.12 -7.43
N ASP A 74 21.52 -13.10 -6.90
CA ASP A 74 22.68 -13.69 -7.56
C ASP A 74 22.33 -14.82 -8.56
N ASN A 75 21.03 -15.09 -8.78
CA ASN A 75 20.58 -16.19 -9.61
C ASN A 75 20.03 -15.73 -10.96
N THR A 76 20.31 -16.54 -11.99
CA THR A 76 19.72 -16.41 -13.32
C THR A 76 18.71 -17.53 -13.56
N TYR A 77 17.46 -17.15 -13.83
CA TYR A 77 16.37 -18.05 -14.17
C TYR A 77 16.16 -17.99 -15.67
N ASN A 78 16.48 -19.08 -16.37
CA ASN A 78 16.42 -19.13 -17.83
C ASN A 78 14.98 -19.15 -18.36
N VAL A 79 14.82 -18.71 -19.61
CA VAL A 79 13.58 -18.91 -20.36
C VAL A 79 13.10 -20.37 -20.29
N SER A 80 11.79 -20.57 -20.25
CA SER A 80 11.11 -21.87 -20.09
C SER A 80 11.30 -22.55 -18.72
N ALA A 81 12.03 -21.93 -17.78
CA ALA A 81 12.05 -22.41 -16.40
C ALA A 81 10.65 -22.26 -15.78
N ASN A 82 10.19 -23.28 -15.06
CA ASN A 82 8.98 -23.18 -14.24
C ASN A 82 9.35 -22.61 -12.87
N VAL A 83 8.79 -21.47 -12.53
CA VAL A 83 9.21 -20.67 -11.38
C VAL A 83 8.02 -20.36 -10.49
N SER A 84 8.18 -20.60 -9.18
CA SER A 84 7.25 -20.16 -8.15
C SER A 84 7.80 -18.91 -7.46
N SER A 85 6.95 -17.91 -7.29
CA SER A 85 7.30 -16.60 -6.73
C SER A 85 6.28 -16.17 -5.68
N PHE A 86 6.70 -15.39 -4.69
CA PHE A 86 5.82 -14.74 -3.73
C PHE A 86 6.22 -13.29 -3.48
N PHE A 87 5.23 -12.46 -3.15
CA PHE A 87 5.40 -11.07 -2.81
C PHE A 87 4.42 -10.69 -1.71
N ASN A 88 4.93 -10.61 -0.48
CA ASN A 88 4.17 -10.28 0.71
C ASN A 88 4.52 -8.87 1.15
N THR A 89 3.51 -8.04 1.40
CA THR A 89 3.68 -6.67 1.87
C THR A 89 2.74 -6.37 3.02
N THR A 90 3.28 -5.83 4.10
CA THR A 90 2.54 -5.33 5.24
C THR A 90 2.73 -3.83 5.33
N ILE A 91 1.65 -3.09 5.50
CA ILE A 91 1.66 -1.64 5.69
C ILE A 91 1.15 -1.33 7.09
N TYR A 92 1.96 -0.60 7.83
CA TYR A 92 1.54 0.06 9.06
C TYR A 92 1.45 1.55 8.80
N ARG A 93 0.39 2.18 9.27
CA ARG A 93 0.26 3.64 9.24
C ARG A 93 0.02 4.16 10.63
N ALA A 94 0.67 5.27 10.95
CA ALA A 94 0.35 6.09 12.10
C ALA A 94 0.25 7.55 11.65
N SER A 95 -0.82 8.25 12.06
CA SER A 95 -0.96 9.68 11.75
C SER A 95 -1.64 10.44 12.89
N TRP A 96 -1.27 11.70 13.01
CA TRP A 96 -1.95 12.70 13.83
C TRP A 96 -2.66 13.68 12.91
N GLY A 97 -3.90 14.02 13.26
CA GLY A 97 -4.73 14.95 12.50
C GLY A 97 -5.25 16.10 13.34
N TYR A 98 -5.28 17.29 12.72
CA TYR A 98 -5.86 18.49 13.30
C TYR A 98 -6.99 19.05 12.41
N ALA A 99 -8.19 19.17 12.95
CA ALA A 99 -9.34 19.76 12.29
C ALA A 99 -9.25 21.30 12.33
N VAL A 100 -9.06 21.91 11.16
CA VAL A 100 -9.17 23.37 10.99
C VAL A 100 -10.62 23.83 10.93
N LEU A 101 -11.51 22.95 10.45
CA LEU A 101 -12.96 23.10 10.50
C LEU A 101 -13.55 21.95 11.31
N ALA A 102 -14.30 22.29 12.35
CA ALA A 102 -15.05 21.31 13.16
C ALA A 102 -16.47 21.83 13.42
N LYS A 103 -17.39 21.53 12.50
CA LYS A 103 -18.81 21.88 12.57
C LYS A 103 -19.65 20.61 12.81
N PRO A 104 -20.89 20.71 13.32
CA PRO A 104 -21.71 19.54 13.64
C PRO A 104 -21.95 18.57 12.47
N LYS A 105 -21.96 19.06 11.22
CA LYS A 105 -22.20 18.27 10.01
C LYS A 105 -21.00 18.18 9.07
N ALA A 106 -19.90 18.87 9.37
CA ALA A 106 -18.76 18.95 8.46
C ALA A 106 -17.45 19.13 9.24
N GLU A 107 -16.44 18.37 8.85
CA GLU A 107 -15.08 18.49 9.38
C GLU A 107 -14.09 18.53 8.22
N LEU A 108 -13.02 19.29 8.40
CA LEU A 108 -11.89 19.37 7.49
C LEU A 108 -10.63 19.61 8.31
N GLY A 109 -9.54 18.93 7.97
CA GLY A 109 -8.30 19.04 8.69
C GLY A 109 -7.09 18.60 7.89
N PHE A 110 -5.93 18.81 8.50
CA PHE A 110 -4.65 18.32 8.02
C PHE A 110 -4.24 17.06 8.76
N LEU A 111 -3.36 16.29 8.14
CA LEU A 111 -2.69 15.12 8.68
C LEU A 111 -1.20 15.26 8.53
N ILE A 112 -0.49 14.73 9.51
CA ILE A 112 0.91 14.36 9.38
C ILE A 112 1.04 12.94 9.90
N GLY A 113 1.72 12.10 9.14
CA GLY A 113 1.83 10.69 9.47
C GLY A 113 3.04 10.05 8.84
N THR A 114 3.05 8.74 8.93
CA THR A 114 4.02 7.88 8.27
C THR A 114 3.38 6.57 7.88
N HIS A 115 3.79 6.06 6.72
CA HIS A 115 3.56 4.69 6.30
C HIS A 115 4.86 3.90 6.46
N THR A 116 4.83 2.79 7.18
CA THR A 116 5.93 1.84 7.23
C THR A 116 5.55 0.63 6.40
N LEU A 117 6.31 0.38 5.34
CA LEU A 117 6.13 -0.79 4.49
C LEU A 117 7.16 -1.84 4.88
N GLN A 118 6.69 -3.06 5.09
CA GLN A 118 7.52 -4.25 5.24
C GLN A 118 7.22 -5.19 4.09
N THR A 119 8.24 -5.51 3.30
CA THR A 119 8.09 -6.36 2.12
C THR A 119 9.00 -7.57 2.25
N ASN A 120 8.46 -8.73 1.89
CA ASN A 120 9.18 -9.99 1.73
C ASN A 120 8.87 -10.56 0.35
N ILE A 121 9.90 -10.75 -0.45
CA ILE A 121 9.80 -11.25 -1.81
C ILE A 121 10.73 -12.44 -2.00
N GLY A 122 10.27 -13.45 -2.74
CA GLY A 122 11.16 -14.50 -3.20
C GLY A 122 10.70 -15.23 -4.44
N MET A 123 11.65 -15.97 -5.02
CA MET A 123 11.50 -16.68 -6.29
C MET A 123 12.35 -17.95 -6.30
N GLY A 124 11.84 -19.04 -6.87
CA GLY A 124 12.52 -20.34 -6.94
C GLY A 124 12.02 -21.25 -8.07
N ILE A 125 12.85 -22.20 -8.50
CA ILE A 125 12.50 -23.15 -9.57
C ILE A 125 11.63 -24.28 -9.00
N THR A 126 10.56 -24.62 -9.72
CA THR A 126 9.70 -25.77 -9.42
C THR A 126 10.05 -26.91 -10.38
N THR A 127 10.37 -28.10 -9.86
CA THR A 127 10.63 -29.30 -10.68
C THR A 127 9.57 -30.36 -10.41
N GLY A 128 9.31 -31.23 -11.41
CA GLY A 128 8.27 -32.26 -11.36
C GLY A 128 8.46 -33.35 -10.30
N ALA A 129 9.62 -33.40 -9.63
CA ALA A 129 9.93 -34.34 -8.55
C ALA A 129 9.83 -33.74 -7.13
N GLY A 130 9.34 -32.49 -7.01
CA GLY A 130 9.32 -31.73 -5.76
C GLY A 130 10.21 -30.48 -5.86
N SER A 131 9.80 -29.39 -5.23
CA SER A 131 10.42 -28.06 -5.34
C SER A 131 11.87 -28.05 -4.82
N LEU A 132 12.85 -28.18 -5.71
CA LEU A 132 14.24 -27.78 -5.45
C LEU A 132 14.29 -26.25 -5.38
N THR A 133 13.95 -25.75 -4.19
CA THR A 133 13.72 -24.33 -3.94
C THR A 133 15.07 -23.64 -3.71
N SER A 134 15.69 -23.09 -4.76
CA SER A 134 16.61 -21.96 -4.55
C SER A 134 15.75 -20.78 -4.13
N ASN A 135 15.57 -20.60 -2.81
CA ASN A 135 14.75 -19.53 -2.26
C ASN A 135 15.64 -18.32 -2.02
N GLN A 136 15.46 -17.27 -2.81
CA GLN A 136 16.08 -15.97 -2.54
C GLN A 136 15.03 -15.08 -1.88
N ASN A 137 15.28 -14.65 -0.64
CA ASN A 137 14.36 -13.80 0.10
C ASN A 137 14.99 -12.41 0.29
N PHE A 138 14.30 -11.36 -0.16
CA PHE A 138 14.66 -9.98 0.16
C PHE A 138 13.63 -9.38 1.11
N ASN A 139 14.13 -8.86 2.24
CA ASN A 139 13.32 -8.13 3.22
C ASN A 139 13.75 -6.68 3.24
N PHE A 140 12.78 -5.77 3.17
CA PHE A 140 13.04 -4.34 3.32
C PHE A 140 11.96 -3.66 4.14
N THR A 141 12.36 -2.65 4.91
CA THR A 141 11.46 -1.79 5.69
C THR A 141 11.75 -0.33 5.37
N ALA A 142 10.73 0.40 4.92
CA ALA A 142 10.82 1.83 4.68
C ALA A 142 9.78 2.61 5.50
N PRO A 143 10.20 3.50 6.42
CA PRO A 143 9.33 4.52 6.95
C PRO A 143 9.19 5.65 5.93
N LEU A 144 7.95 6.03 5.65
CA LEU A 144 7.61 6.99 4.62
C LEU A 144 6.70 8.08 5.24
N PRO A 145 7.28 9.19 5.72
CA PRO A 145 6.48 10.27 6.29
C PRO A 145 5.59 10.89 5.22
N ASP A 146 4.38 11.33 5.57
CA ASP A 146 3.50 12.01 4.63
C ASP A 146 2.70 13.12 5.31
N LEU A 147 2.22 14.02 4.46
CA LEU A 147 1.27 15.06 4.83
C LEU A 147 -0.03 14.80 4.09
N GLY A 148 -1.14 15.16 4.71
CA GLY A 148 -2.43 14.93 4.09
C GLY A 148 -3.49 15.93 4.51
N ILE A 149 -4.63 15.80 3.84
CA ILE A 149 -5.88 16.44 4.19
C ILE A 149 -6.93 15.36 4.43
N TRP A 150 -7.85 15.64 5.33
CA TRP A 150 -9.01 14.80 5.56
C TRP A 150 -10.24 15.66 5.74
N GLY A 151 -11.38 15.12 5.35
CA GLY A 151 -12.64 15.78 5.54
C GLY A 151 -13.80 14.82 5.52
N GLY A 152 -14.94 15.30 6.01
CA GLY A 152 -16.15 14.52 6.00
C GLY A 152 -17.39 15.35 6.24
N VAL A 153 -18.49 14.85 5.70
CA VAL A 153 -19.79 15.52 5.73
C VAL A 153 -20.89 14.52 6.09
N SER A 154 -21.76 14.92 7.01
CA SER A 154 -22.98 14.19 7.32
C SER A 154 -24.01 14.49 6.23
N LEU A 155 -24.37 13.47 5.46
CA LEU A 155 -25.38 13.54 4.40
C LEU A 155 -26.80 13.41 4.98
N SER A 156 -26.96 12.63 6.04
CA SER A 156 -28.22 12.46 6.77
C SER A 156 -27.95 12.09 8.25
N ASN A 157 -29.00 11.72 9.00
CA ASN A 157 -28.84 11.22 10.37
C ASN A 157 -28.22 9.81 10.48
N ARG A 158 -28.02 9.13 9.34
CA ARG A 158 -27.41 7.79 9.28
C ARG A 158 -26.34 7.61 8.20
N LEU A 159 -26.15 8.61 7.33
CA LEU A 159 -25.15 8.57 6.27
C LEU A 159 -24.13 9.69 6.42
N ALA A 160 -22.85 9.34 6.23
CA ALA A 160 -21.75 10.28 6.17
C ALA A 160 -20.79 9.90 5.03
N LEU A 161 -20.20 10.89 4.40
CA LEU A 161 -19.13 10.71 3.42
C LEU A 161 -17.84 11.24 4.03
N ASN A 162 -16.80 10.42 3.98
CA ASN A 162 -15.50 10.72 4.54
C ASN A 162 -14.42 10.50 3.49
N GLY A 163 -13.41 11.36 3.51
CA GLY A 163 -12.35 11.35 2.52
C GLY A 163 -11.02 11.76 3.11
N GLU A 164 -9.96 11.21 2.54
CA GLU A 164 -8.59 11.48 2.92
C GLU A 164 -7.68 11.42 1.71
N PHE A 165 -6.67 12.28 1.70
CA PHE A 165 -5.63 12.33 0.68
C PHE A 165 -4.30 12.62 1.36
N ASN A 166 -3.29 11.80 1.07
CA ASN A 166 -1.93 11.90 1.58
C ASN A 166 -0.97 12.03 0.39
N TYR A 167 0.02 12.90 0.53
CA TYR A 167 1.02 13.13 -0.50
C TYR A 167 2.37 13.42 0.12
N LEU A 168 3.41 12.86 -0.50
CA LEU A 168 4.79 13.24 -0.23
C LEU A 168 5.58 13.12 -1.52
N THR A 169 6.43 14.11 -1.79
CA THR A 169 7.57 13.95 -2.69
C THR A 169 8.85 14.35 -1.95
N ILE A 170 9.89 13.52 -2.06
CA ILE A 170 11.22 13.79 -1.51
C ILE A 170 12.23 13.57 -2.63
N THR A 171 13.19 14.49 -2.78
CA THR A 171 14.36 14.29 -3.63
C THR A 171 15.59 14.61 -2.82
N THR A 172 16.49 13.63 -2.68
CA THR A 172 17.73 13.75 -1.90
C THR A 172 18.87 13.17 -2.71
N GLY A 173 19.73 14.06 -3.23
CA GLY A 173 20.85 13.66 -4.09
C GLY A 173 20.35 12.87 -5.29
N ASP A 174 20.77 11.61 -5.37
CA ASP A 174 20.45 10.72 -6.46
C ASP A 174 19.15 9.94 -6.29
N VAL A 175 18.40 10.12 -5.18
CA VAL A 175 17.17 9.39 -4.88
C VAL A 175 15.97 10.33 -4.90
N SER A 176 14.95 9.99 -5.68
CA SER A 176 13.64 10.66 -5.67
C SER A 176 12.54 9.67 -5.30
N GLY A 177 11.69 10.04 -4.34
CA GLY A 177 10.54 9.27 -3.90
C GLY A 177 9.25 10.07 -4.01
N GLU A 178 8.17 9.40 -4.38
CA GLU A 178 6.82 9.95 -4.43
C GLU A 178 5.83 8.95 -3.81
N ILE A 179 4.87 9.48 -3.05
CA ILE A 179 3.81 8.72 -2.42
C ILE A 179 2.49 9.44 -2.60
N VAL A 180 1.48 8.67 -2.98
CA VAL A 180 0.09 9.12 -3.05
C VAL A 180 -0.78 8.10 -2.33
N GLY A 181 -1.39 8.53 -1.23
CA GLY A 181 -2.42 7.79 -0.51
C GLY A 181 -3.77 8.48 -0.66
N TYR A 182 -4.84 7.71 -0.76
CA TYR A 182 -6.19 8.26 -0.74
C TYR A 182 -7.21 7.25 -0.22
N ASN A 183 -8.26 7.78 0.36
CA ASN A 183 -9.40 7.01 0.85
C ASN A 183 -10.68 7.82 0.67
N ALA A 184 -11.73 7.21 0.14
CA ALA A 184 -13.06 7.78 0.11
C ALA A 184 -14.05 6.73 0.57
N VAL A 185 -14.86 7.04 1.59
CA VAL A 185 -15.71 6.08 2.28
C VAL A 185 -17.09 6.68 2.53
N LEU A 186 -18.11 5.97 2.08
CA LEU A 186 -19.49 6.18 2.48
C LEU A 186 -19.79 5.31 3.71
N MET A 187 -20.15 5.95 4.82
CA MET A 187 -20.45 5.30 6.09
C MET A 187 -21.95 5.30 6.35
N TYR A 188 -22.49 4.15 6.74
CA TYR A 188 -23.85 3.94 7.19
C TYR A 188 -23.88 3.55 8.67
N LYS A 189 -24.54 4.37 9.48
CA LYS A 189 -24.77 4.11 10.90
C LYS A 189 -25.88 3.09 11.09
N ALA A 190 -25.49 1.83 11.23
CA ALA A 190 -26.41 0.72 11.44
C ALA A 190 -27.07 0.75 12.82
N THR A 191 -26.29 1.05 13.87
CA THR A 191 -26.80 1.23 15.23
C THR A 191 -26.20 2.48 15.86
N LYS A 192 -26.43 2.70 17.17
CA LYS A 192 -25.64 3.71 17.87
C LYS A 192 -24.16 3.38 17.70
N HIS A 193 -23.66 2.20 18.05
CA HIS A 193 -22.21 1.94 18.11
C HIS A 193 -21.59 1.33 16.85
N LEU A 194 -22.42 0.84 15.93
CA LEU A 194 -21.96 0.08 14.77
C LEU A 194 -22.18 0.88 13.48
N ASP A 195 -21.14 0.96 12.66
CA ASP A 195 -21.17 1.49 11.31
C ASP A 195 -20.74 0.44 10.28
N LEU A 196 -21.34 0.52 9.09
CA LEU A 196 -20.95 -0.25 7.91
C LEU A 196 -20.47 0.75 6.86
N SER A 197 -19.39 0.41 6.19
CA SER A 197 -18.72 1.37 5.32
C SER A 197 -18.37 0.72 3.99
N LEU A 198 -18.64 1.44 2.90
CA LEU A 198 -18.20 1.14 1.55
C LEU A 198 -17.17 2.18 1.15
N GLY A 199 -16.02 1.75 0.68
CA GLY A 199 -14.93 2.66 0.35
C GLY A 199 -14.16 2.28 -0.88
N TYR A 200 -13.34 3.21 -1.33
CA TYR A 200 -12.30 3.01 -2.32
C TYR A 200 -11.00 3.58 -1.74
N THR A 201 -10.00 2.72 -1.60
CA THR A 201 -8.72 3.06 -0.97
C THR A 201 -7.59 2.78 -1.95
N GLY A 202 -6.62 3.68 -1.97
CA GLY A 202 -5.39 3.47 -2.73
C GLY A 202 -4.18 3.98 -1.98
N PHE A 203 -3.06 3.30 -2.20
CA PHE A 203 -1.74 3.74 -1.78
C PHE A 203 -0.76 3.34 -2.87
N ASN A 204 -0.02 4.31 -3.38
CA ASN A 204 0.94 4.13 -4.45
C ASN A 204 2.23 4.83 -4.04
N PHE A 205 3.35 4.15 -4.23
CA PHE A 205 4.66 4.76 -4.07
C PHE A 205 5.54 4.46 -5.29
N LYS A 206 6.46 5.38 -5.51
CA LYS A 206 7.49 5.28 -6.53
C LYS A 206 8.80 5.79 -5.94
N VAL A 207 9.89 5.06 -6.17
CA VAL A 207 11.25 5.47 -5.82
C VAL A 207 12.13 5.28 -7.04
N ASP A 208 12.85 6.32 -7.45
CA ASP A 208 13.91 6.28 -8.44
C ASP A 208 15.25 6.59 -7.76
N ALA A 209 16.31 5.89 -8.13
CA ALA A 209 17.66 6.12 -7.61
C ALA A 209 18.72 6.04 -8.73
N ASN A 210 19.67 6.98 -8.77
CA ASN A 210 20.77 7.00 -9.73
C ASN A 210 22.11 6.71 -9.02
N VAL A 211 22.60 5.47 -9.02
CA VAL A 211 23.86 5.13 -8.34
C VAL A 211 24.95 4.83 -9.36
N ASN A 212 26.00 5.66 -9.43
CA ASN A 212 27.17 5.46 -10.29
C ASN A 212 26.82 5.16 -11.77
N SER A 213 25.95 5.97 -12.37
CA SER A 213 25.41 5.80 -13.74
C SER A 213 24.36 4.69 -13.93
N ASN A 214 24.06 3.90 -12.90
CA ASN A 214 22.96 2.92 -12.93
C ASN A 214 21.67 3.54 -12.40
N LYS A 215 20.54 3.20 -13.03
CA LYS A 215 19.21 3.64 -12.60
C LYS A 215 18.47 2.47 -11.95
N ALA A 216 18.00 2.67 -10.73
CA ALA A 216 17.06 1.78 -10.05
C ALA A 216 15.71 2.48 -9.94
N HIS A 217 14.63 1.71 -10.06
CA HIS A 217 13.26 2.21 -9.97
C HIS A 217 12.41 1.18 -9.26
N VAL A 218 11.63 1.58 -8.27
CA VAL A 218 10.70 0.71 -7.57
C VAL A 218 9.35 1.38 -7.54
N GLY A 219 8.36 0.78 -8.20
CA GLY A 219 6.96 1.19 -8.16
C GLY A 219 6.10 0.11 -7.53
N TRP A 220 5.25 0.50 -6.59
CA TRP A 220 4.23 -0.43 -6.07
C TRP A 220 3.02 0.34 -5.58
N GLY A 221 1.85 -0.26 -5.73
CA GLY A 221 0.63 0.28 -5.16
C GLY A 221 -0.50 -0.73 -5.12
N TYR A 222 -1.54 -0.37 -4.39
CA TYR A 222 -2.82 -1.02 -4.42
C TYR A 222 -3.91 0.03 -4.59
N ASN A 223 -4.96 -0.32 -5.31
CA ASN A 223 -6.12 0.54 -5.54
C ASN A 223 -7.36 -0.35 -5.63
N GLY A 224 -8.31 -0.20 -4.71
CA GLY A 224 -9.44 -1.11 -4.71
C GLY A 224 -10.60 -0.73 -3.81
N PRO A 225 -11.77 -1.33 -4.06
CA PRO A 225 -12.92 -1.19 -3.19
C PRO A 225 -12.67 -1.90 -1.86
N SER A 226 -13.31 -1.39 -0.80
CA SER A 226 -13.26 -1.97 0.54
C SER A 226 -14.65 -1.96 1.17
N ILE A 227 -14.94 -2.99 1.95
CA ILE A 227 -16.11 -3.05 2.84
C ILE A 227 -15.58 -3.23 4.25
N THR A 228 -16.03 -2.39 5.18
CA THR A 228 -15.61 -2.47 6.59
C THR A 228 -16.80 -2.36 7.53
N ALA A 229 -16.70 -3.01 8.69
CA ALA A 229 -17.57 -2.79 9.82
C ALA A 229 -16.78 -2.10 10.93
N GLY A 230 -17.30 -0.99 11.44
CA GLY A 230 -16.70 -0.21 12.51
C GLY A 230 -17.51 -0.30 13.78
N PHE A 231 -16.81 -0.30 14.92
CA PHE A 231 -17.42 -0.11 16.22
C PHE A 231 -16.82 1.14 16.87
N SER A 232 -17.67 2.05 17.32
CA SER A 232 -17.21 3.29 17.95
C SER A 232 -17.89 3.53 19.30
N PHE A 233 -17.07 3.95 20.27
CA PHE A 233 -17.45 4.22 21.65
C PHE A 233 -17.05 5.64 22.07
N GLY A 234 -17.79 6.20 23.03
CA GLY A 234 -17.58 7.56 23.54
C GLY A 234 -18.48 8.62 22.92
N ASN A 235 -18.45 9.82 23.52
CA ASN A 235 -19.37 10.94 23.22
C ASN A 235 -18.88 11.88 22.09
N LYS A 236 -17.69 11.64 21.52
CA LYS A 236 -17.04 12.51 20.53
C LYS A 236 -16.97 11.84 19.16
N ARG A 237 -18.12 11.73 18.48
CA ARG A 237 -18.22 10.99 17.21
C ARG A 237 -18.28 11.93 16.01
N TRP A 238 -17.73 11.45 14.91
CA TRP A 238 -17.75 12.15 13.63
C TRP A 238 -19.00 11.78 12.87
N ALA A 239 -19.92 12.72 12.78
CA ALA A 239 -21.23 12.54 12.18
C ALA A 239 -22.14 11.53 12.90
N HIS A 240 -23.31 12.08 13.27
CA HIS A 240 -24.44 11.51 14.03
C HIS A 240 -24.38 11.52 15.57
#